data_AF-A0A968SYR2-F1
#
_entry.id   AF-A0A968SYR2-F1
#
_cell.length_a   1.000
_cell.length_b   1.000
_cell.length_c   1.000
_cell.angle_alpha   90.00
_cell.angle_beta   90.00
_cell.angle_gamma   90.00
#
_symmetry.space_group_name_H-M   'P 1'
#
loop_
_entity.id
_entity.type
_entity.pdbx_description
1 polymer ?
#
loop_
_entity_poly.entity_id
_entity_poly.type
_entity_poly.pdbx_seq_one_letter_code
_entity_poly.pdbx_strand_id
1 'polypeptide(L)'
;MAENENGAERTELPTPQRRERARKEGQVAQSQEVGIAGSMLVLCAFVILLAPWIGEVAVASFARGMNLEAGPTLDVARATEAVRLAMWAALALVAPAAFSSLITGVSLGVAQVGFQPNFDVLAPKWSRLDPQNWLKKVFSPDFFVTLGRNLLKGVGLVSLAVWVLREVPHRLDRLVFVSPLGVISTLHELAIKVAGPVTFAVVIIALIDLLYTRFRHEQRLMMTKQEVKDELKETEGNPQIKAAMRKRALDYSNDSSSKR
;
A
#
# COMPACT_ATOMS: atom_id res chain seq x y z
N MET A 1 -22.49 12.66 6.35
CA MET A 1 -22.66 13.86 5.51
C MET A 1 -22.12 15.03 6.30
N ALA A 2 -21.17 15.79 5.74
CA ALA A 2 -20.52 16.89 6.45
C ALA A 2 -21.28 18.18 6.13
N GLU A 3 -22.06 18.64 7.10
CA GLU A 3 -22.82 19.89 7.05
C GLU A 3 -21.84 21.04 7.36
N ASN A 4 -21.72 22.01 6.46
CA ASN A 4 -20.99 23.26 6.72
C ASN A 4 -21.87 24.20 7.57
N GLU A 5 -21.25 25.21 8.19
CA GLU A 5 -21.89 26.27 9.00
C GLU A 5 -23.03 27.05 8.30
N ASN A 6 -23.27 26.83 7.00
CA ASN A 6 -24.33 27.43 6.19
C ASN A 6 -25.44 26.43 5.75
N GLY A 7 -25.48 25.19 6.26
CA GLY A 7 -26.53 24.20 5.95
C GLY A 7 -26.59 23.72 4.49
N ALA A 8 -25.61 24.11 3.66
CA ALA A 8 -25.55 23.72 2.25
C ALA A 8 -24.87 22.35 2.10
N GLU A 9 -25.61 21.37 1.57
CA GLU A 9 -25.06 20.05 1.26
C GLU A 9 -24.05 20.11 0.11
N ARG A 10 -22.94 19.38 0.28
CA ARG A 10 -21.92 19.17 -0.75
C ARG A 10 -22.37 18.07 -1.71
N THR A 11 -23.06 18.46 -2.77
CA THR A 11 -23.62 17.53 -3.78
C THR A 11 -22.87 17.55 -5.10
N GLU A 12 -22.07 18.59 -5.38
CA GLU A 12 -21.39 18.76 -6.66
C GLU A 12 -20.05 18.02 -6.68
N LEU A 13 -19.69 17.49 -7.85
CA LEU A 13 -18.41 16.84 -8.07
C LEU A 13 -17.25 17.87 -7.98
N PRO A 14 -16.09 17.48 -7.43
CA PRO A 14 -14.94 18.38 -7.35
C PRO A 14 -14.44 18.77 -8.73
N THR A 15 -14.12 20.05 -8.90
CA THR A 15 -13.49 20.56 -10.12
C THR A 15 -12.05 20.03 -10.26
N PRO A 16 -11.46 20.10 -11.48
CA PRO A 16 -10.05 19.77 -11.68
C PRO A 16 -9.09 20.58 -10.79
N GLN A 17 -9.40 21.85 -10.54
CA GLN A 17 -8.60 22.71 -9.67
C GLN A 17 -8.67 22.26 -8.21
N ARG A 18 -9.86 21.90 -7.72
CA ARG A 18 -10.01 21.36 -6.35
C ARG A 18 -9.18 20.10 -6.15
N ARG A 19 -9.19 19.18 -7.13
CA ARG A 19 -8.36 17.97 -7.11
C ARG A 19 -6.86 18.29 -7.12
N GLU A 20 -6.44 19.25 -7.94
CA GLU A 20 -5.03 19.66 -8.00
C GLU A 20 -4.57 20.34 -6.71
N ARG A 21 -5.39 21.23 -6.12
CA ARG A 21 -5.12 21.86 -4.82
C ARG A 21 -5.01 20.82 -3.71
N ALA A 22 -5.97 19.88 -3.63
CA ALA A 22 -5.92 18.79 -2.66
C ALA A 22 -4.63 17.95 -2.80
N ARG A 23 -4.24 17.64 -4.04
CA ARG A 23 -2.99 16.93 -4.33
C ARG A 23 -1.75 17.73 -3.92
N LYS A 24 -1.72 19.05 -4.18
CA LYS A 24 -0.65 19.97 -3.71
C LYS A 24 -0.62 20.15 -2.19
N GLU A 25 -1.69 19.82 -1.48
CA GLU A 25 -1.70 19.78 -0.01
C GLU A 25 -1.28 18.42 0.55
N GLY A 26 -0.98 17.44 -0.32
CA GLY A 26 -0.67 16.07 0.06
C GLY A 26 -1.90 15.22 0.39
N GLN A 27 -3.11 15.71 0.11
CA GLN A 27 -4.34 14.94 0.27
C GLN A 27 -4.55 14.07 -0.97
N VAL A 28 -4.22 12.77 -0.84
CA VAL A 28 -4.29 11.80 -1.94
C VAL A 28 -4.99 10.52 -1.49
N ALA A 29 -5.72 9.89 -2.40
CA ALA A 29 -6.31 8.56 -2.16
C ALA A 29 -5.22 7.48 -2.26
N GLN A 30 -4.76 6.98 -1.12
CA GLN A 30 -3.78 5.89 -1.08
C GLN A 30 -4.29 4.75 -0.19
N SER A 31 -4.47 3.57 -0.78
CA SER A 31 -4.76 2.34 -0.05
C SER A 31 -3.46 1.62 0.29
N GLN A 32 -3.26 1.35 1.58
CA GLN A 32 -2.11 0.58 2.06
C GLN A 32 -2.23 -0.91 1.68
N GLU A 33 -3.46 -1.42 1.53
CA GLU A 33 -3.73 -2.82 1.23
C GLU A 33 -3.22 -3.24 -0.15
N VAL A 34 -3.20 -2.33 -1.12
CA VAL A 34 -2.68 -2.61 -2.47
C VAL A 34 -1.20 -2.95 -2.44
N GLY A 35 -0.41 -2.25 -1.63
CA GLY A 35 1.02 -2.55 -1.46
C GLY A 35 1.24 -3.90 -0.79
N ILE A 36 0.43 -4.23 0.22
CA ILE A 36 0.46 -5.53 0.91
C ILE A 36 0.09 -6.66 -0.05
N ALA A 37 -1.00 -6.50 -0.81
CA ALA A 37 -1.45 -7.49 -1.78
C ALA A 37 -0.42 -7.76 -2.89
N GLY A 38 0.18 -6.71 -3.46
CA GLY A 38 1.23 -6.87 -4.46
C GLY A 38 2.49 -7.55 -3.92
N SER A 39 2.92 -7.16 -2.72
CA SER A 39 4.04 -7.79 -2.01
C SER A 39 3.78 -9.29 -1.81
N MET A 40 2.58 -9.63 -1.34
CA MET A 40 2.18 -11.00 -1.07
C MET A 40 2.01 -11.84 -2.34
N LEU A 41 1.54 -11.25 -3.43
CA LEU A 41 1.49 -11.89 -4.75
C LEU A 41 2.88 -12.27 -5.25
N VAL A 42 3.86 -11.37 -5.10
CA VAL A 42 5.26 -11.65 -5.49
C VAL A 42 5.84 -12.77 -4.65
N LEU A 43 5.63 -12.74 -3.33
CA LEU A 43 6.09 -13.83 -2.44
C LEU A 43 5.42 -15.17 -2.80
N CYS A 44 4.12 -15.16 -3.07
CA CYS A 44 3.37 -16.36 -3.47
C CYS A 44 3.87 -16.91 -4.82
N ALA A 45 4.10 -16.04 -5.81
CA ALA A 45 4.69 -16.42 -7.09
C ALA A 45 6.10 -17.02 -6.92
N PHE A 46 6.90 -16.46 -6.01
CA PHE A 46 8.23 -16.96 -5.70
C PHE A 46 8.17 -18.39 -5.10
N VAL A 47 7.23 -18.62 -4.18
CA VAL A 47 7.00 -19.97 -3.62
C VAL A 47 6.58 -20.95 -4.71
N ILE A 48 5.64 -20.59 -5.59
CA ILE A 48 5.12 -21.49 -6.63
C ILE A 48 6.18 -21.82 -7.69
N LEU A 49 6.98 -20.83 -8.10
CA LEU A 49 7.84 -20.95 -9.29
C LEU A 49 9.29 -21.30 -8.95
N LEU A 50 9.85 -20.71 -7.88
CA LEU A 50 11.28 -20.79 -7.59
C LEU A 50 11.61 -21.75 -6.44
N ALA A 51 10.70 -21.99 -5.49
CA ALA A 51 10.98 -22.86 -4.35
C ALA A 51 11.38 -24.31 -4.71
N PRO A 52 10.80 -24.97 -5.75
CA PRO A 52 11.20 -26.33 -6.13
C PRO A 52 12.67 -26.40 -6.58
N TRP A 53 13.05 -25.51 -7.49
CA TRP A 53 14.40 -25.43 -8.02
C TRP A 53 15.42 -25.15 -6.91
N ILE A 54 15.07 -24.27 -5.98
CA ILE A 54 15.97 -23.92 -4.87
C ILE A 54 16.07 -25.05 -3.85
N GLY A 55 14.97 -25.77 -3.60
CA GLY A 55 14.98 -26.97 -2.77
C GLY A 55 15.91 -28.05 -3.31
N GLU A 56 15.89 -28.29 -4.62
CA GLU A 56 16.80 -29.24 -5.29
C GLU A 56 18.27 -28.79 -5.17
N VAL A 57 18.56 -27.52 -5.43
CA VAL A 57 19.91 -26.95 -5.31
C VAL A 57 20.40 -27.05 -3.86
N ALA A 58 19.54 -26.78 -2.87
CA ALA A 58 19.88 -26.88 -1.46
C ALA A 58 20.19 -28.32 -1.04
N VAL A 59 19.37 -29.30 -1.45
CA VAL A 59 19.63 -30.72 -1.19
C VAL A 59 20.90 -31.18 -1.88
N ALA A 60 21.11 -30.81 -3.14
CA ALA A 60 22.32 -31.17 -3.88
C ALA A 60 23.58 -30.57 -3.23
N SER A 61 23.49 -29.35 -2.73
CA SER A 61 24.61 -28.67 -2.04
C SER A 61 24.90 -29.30 -0.68
N PHE A 62 23.85 -29.63 0.09
CA PHE A 62 23.97 -30.33 1.36
C PHE A 62 24.53 -31.75 1.18
N ALA A 63 24.01 -32.50 0.20
CA ALA A 63 24.49 -33.84 -0.13
C ALA A 63 25.94 -33.82 -0.63
N ARG A 64 26.35 -32.79 -1.39
CA ARG A 64 27.76 -32.60 -1.77
C ARG A 64 28.62 -32.29 -0.55
N GLY A 65 28.20 -31.39 0.34
CA GLY A 65 28.92 -31.11 1.59
C GLY A 65 29.10 -32.37 2.45
N MET A 66 28.08 -33.21 2.54
CA MET A 66 28.17 -34.49 3.25
C MET A 66 29.04 -35.54 2.53
N ASN A 67 28.98 -35.62 1.20
CA ASN A 67 29.72 -36.64 0.43
C ASN A 67 31.18 -36.28 0.15
N LEU A 68 31.53 -34.99 0.01
CA LEU A 68 32.92 -34.55 -0.19
C LEU A 68 33.77 -34.71 1.08
N GLU A 69 33.15 -34.90 2.26
CA GLU A 69 33.83 -34.95 3.56
C GLU A 69 33.57 -36.24 4.35
N ALA A 70 33.15 -37.32 3.68
CA ALA A 70 32.93 -38.65 4.28
C ALA A 70 34.25 -39.35 4.69
N GLY A 71 35.00 -38.72 5.60
CA GLY A 71 35.81 -39.43 6.58
C GLY A 71 34.96 -39.67 7.85
N PRO A 72 35.27 -40.69 8.66
CA PRO A 72 34.37 -41.26 9.67
C PRO A 72 34.04 -40.36 10.89
N THR A 73 34.49 -39.10 10.93
CA THR A 73 34.34 -38.21 12.08
C THR A 73 33.82 -36.82 11.67
N LEU A 74 32.67 -36.43 12.24
CA LEU A 74 32.15 -35.07 12.21
C LEU A 74 33.04 -34.17 13.08
N ASP A 75 33.93 -33.42 12.45
CA ASP A 75 34.74 -32.38 13.10
C ASP A 75 33.94 -31.06 13.18
N VAL A 76 34.19 -30.25 14.21
CA VAL A 76 33.49 -28.97 14.45
C VAL A 76 33.64 -28.03 13.25
N ALA A 77 34.82 -28.03 12.62
CA ALA A 77 35.08 -27.23 11.41
C ALA A 77 34.15 -27.60 10.24
N ARG A 78 33.85 -28.89 10.08
CA ARG A 78 32.97 -29.40 9.01
C ARG A 78 31.50 -29.06 9.26
N ALA A 79 31.07 -29.22 10.51
CA ALA A 79 29.73 -28.80 10.92
C ALA A 79 29.53 -27.29 10.69
N THR A 80 30.53 -26.46 10.97
CA THR A 80 30.45 -25.01 10.73
C THR A 80 30.36 -24.65 9.25
N GLU A 81 31.07 -25.36 8.37
CA GLU A 81 31.04 -25.09 6.93
C GLU A 81 29.70 -25.55 6.30
N ALA A 82 29.16 -26.70 6.72
CA ALA A 82 27.83 -27.15 6.31
C ALA A 82 26.72 -26.17 6.72
N VAL A 83 26.78 -25.64 7.94
CA VAL A 83 25.84 -24.60 8.41
C VAL A 83 26.01 -23.31 7.61
N ARG A 84 27.25 -22.90 7.32
CA ARG A 84 27.53 -21.71 6.50
C ARG A 84 26.94 -21.85 5.09
N LEU A 85 27.14 -22.99 4.43
CA LEU A 85 26.57 -23.29 3.11
C LEU A 85 25.04 -23.27 3.14
N ALA A 86 24.42 -23.88 4.17
CA ALA A 86 22.97 -23.84 4.36
C ALA A 86 22.44 -22.41 4.57
N MET A 87 23.15 -21.58 5.35
CA MET A 87 22.79 -20.16 5.53
C MET A 87 22.89 -19.37 4.23
N TRP A 88 23.95 -19.56 3.44
CA TRP A 88 24.08 -18.88 2.14
C TRP A 88 23.00 -19.32 1.15
N ALA A 89 22.66 -20.61 1.11
CA ALA A 89 21.57 -21.11 0.30
C ALA A 89 20.21 -20.51 0.72
N ALA A 90 19.96 -20.44 2.03
CA ALA A 90 18.76 -19.81 2.56
C ALA A 90 18.71 -18.29 2.27
N LEU A 91 19.85 -17.59 2.36
CA LEU A 91 19.93 -16.16 2.04
C LEU A 91 19.71 -15.91 0.55
N ALA A 92 20.31 -16.73 -0.33
CA ALA A 92 20.11 -16.65 -1.77
C ALA A 92 18.66 -16.93 -2.19
N LEU A 93 17.92 -17.70 -1.38
CA LEU A 93 16.49 -17.94 -1.54
C LEU A 93 15.64 -16.73 -1.09
N VAL A 94 15.87 -16.27 0.14
CA VAL A 94 14.99 -15.31 0.81
C VAL A 94 15.27 -13.87 0.34
N ALA A 95 16.53 -13.50 0.11
CA ALA A 95 16.89 -12.13 -0.20
C ALA A 95 16.25 -11.61 -1.51
N PRO A 96 16.28 -12.34 -2.64
CA PRO A 96 15.62 -11.88 -3.87
C PRO A 96 14.10 -11.79 -3.73
N ALA A 97 13.49 -12.73 -3.01
CA ALA A 97 12.05 -12.72 -2.74
C ALA A 97 11.64 -11.52 -1.87
N ALA A 98 12.36 -11.27 -0.78
CA ALA A 98 12.12 -10.13 0.10
C ALA A 98 12.37 -8.79 -0.62
N PHE A 99 13.45 -8.70 -1.39
CA PHE A 99 13.79 -7.48 -2.13
C PHE A 99 12.78 -7.16 -3.22
N SER A 100 12.35 -8.17 -4.00
CA SER A 100 11.30 -7.99 -5.02
C SER A 100 9.97 -7.60 -4.38
N SER A 101 9.57 -8.25 -3.28
CA SER A 101 8.39 -7.89 -2.51
C SER A 101 8.44 -6.43 -2.02
N LEU A 102 9.58 -6.00 -1.48
CA LEU A 102 9.77 -4.62 -1.02
C LEU A 102 9.61 -3.62 -2.18
N ILE A 103 10.29 -3.87 -3.31
CA ILE A 103 10.20 -3.02 -4.49
C ILE A 103 8.76 -2.94 -4.99
N THR A 104 8.05 -4.06 -5.06
CA THR A 104 6.67 -4.09 -5.52
C THR A 104 5.74 -3.30 -4.59
N GLY A 105 5.87 -3.47 -3.28
CA GLY A 105 5.08 -2.71 -2.31
C GLY A 105 5.28 -1.20 -2.45
N VAL A 106 6.54 -0.75 -2.55
CA VAL A 106 6.88 0.67 -2.74
C VAL A 106 6.37 1.17 -4.09
N SER A 107 6.59 0.41 -5.17
CA SER A 107 6.23 0.79 -6.54
C SER A 107 4.71 0.92 -6.68
N LEU A 108 3.93 0.03 -6.09
CA LEU A 108 2.47 0.12 -6.09
C LEU A 108 1.96 1.30 -5.24
N GLY A 109 2.65 1.62 -4.14
CA GLY A 109 2.37 2.82 -3.37
C GLY A 109 2.56 4.09 -4.20
N VAL A 110 3.68 4.19 -4.93
CA VAL A 110 3.98 5.31 -5.83
C VAL A 110 3.03 5.33 -7.02
N ALA A 111 2.71 4.18 -7.63
CA ALA A 111 1.81 4.08 -8.78
C ALA A 111 0.38 4.55 -8.46
N GLN A 112 -0.09 4.38 -7.22
CA GLN A 112 -1.41 4.87 -6.81
C GLN A 112 -1.53 6.40 -6.82
N VAL A 113 -0.45 7.10 -6.42
CA VAL A 113 -0.46 8.55 -6.16
C VAL A 113 0.22 9.33 -7.30
N GLY A 114 1.12 8.68 -8.03
CA GLY A 114 2.10 9.31 -8.92
C GLY A 114 3.29 9.87 -8.14
N PHE A 115 4.42 10.04 -8.82
CA PHE A 115 5.62 10.63 -8.23
C PHE A 115 5.48 12.16 -8.15
N GLN A 116 5.20 12.69 -6.97
CA GLN A 116 5.10 14.13 -6.71
C GLN A 116 5.74 14.48 -5.35
N PRO A 117 7.04 14.81 -5.33
CA PRO A 117 7.69 15.27 -4.12
C PRO A 117 7.10 16.63 -3.71
N ASN A 118 6.61 16.72 -2.49
CA ASN A 118 6.06 17.96 -1.92
C ASN A 118 6.80 18.30 -0.62
N PHE A 119 7.80 19.17 -0.75
CA PHE A 119 8.65 19.57 0.37
C PHE A 119 7.92 20.50 1.36
N ASP A 120 6.84 21.16 0.95
CA ASP A 120 6.05 22.04 1.83
C ASP A 120 5.24 21.26 2.87
N VAL A 121 4.92 19.99 2.59
CA VAL A 121 4.25 19.09 3.53
C VAL A 121 5.20 18.63 4.65
N LEU A 122 6.51 18.64 4.40
CA LEU A 122 7.55 18.28 5.37
C LEU A 122 7.85 19.41 6.36
N ALA A 123 7.39 20.64 6.10
CA ALA A 123 7.54 21.74 7.03
C ALA A 123 6.78 21.49 8.35
N PRO A 124 7.42 21.63 9.52
CA PRO A 124 6.76 21.40 10.81
C PRO A 124 5.68 22.46 11.04
N LYS A 125 4.41 22.05 10.99
CA LYS A 125 3.26 22.89 11.33
C LYS A 125 2.96 22.74 12.82
N TRP A 126 3.30 23.75 13.61
CA TRP A 126 3.07 23.78 15.07
C TRP A 126 1.59 23.57 15.45
N SER A 127 0.65 23.94 14.58
CA SER A 127 -0.78 23.67 14.75
C SER A 127 -1.15 22.18 14.75
N ARG A 128 -0.27 21.28 14.29
CA ARG A 128 -0.46 19.82 14.34
C ARG A 128 0.01 19.18 15.64
N LEU A 129 0.73 19.92 16.50
CA LEU A 129 1.32 19.41 17.75
C LEU A 129 0.44 19.61 18.98
N ASP A 130 -0.70 20.26 18.85
CA ASP A 130 -1.65 20.45 19.96
C ASP A 130 -2.32 19.11 20.36
N PRO A 131 -2.00 18.53 21.53
CA PRO A 131 -2.46 17.20 21.91
C PRO A 131 -3.98 17.09 22.03
N GLN A 132 -4.66 18.19 22.41
CA GLN A 132 -6.10 18.19 22.62
C GLN A 132 -6.86 18.14 21.29
N ASN A 133 -6.40 18.90 20.30
CA ASN A 133 -6.96 18.90 18.96
C ASN A 133 -6.60 17.62 18.19
N TRP A 134 -5.41 17.05 18.45
CA TRP A 134 -5.03 15.75 17.92
C TRP A 134 -5.93 14.61 18.44
N LEU A 135 -6.18 14.55 19.76
CA LEU A 135 -7.05 13.52 20.35
C LEU A 135 -8.48 13.56 19.80
N LYS A 136 -9.08 14.75 19.67
CA LYS A 136 -10.42 14.90 19.07
C LYS A 136 -10.45 14.44 17.60
N LYS A 137 -9.37 14.68 16.87
CA LYS A 137 -9.25 14.27 15.46
C LYS A 137 -9.07 12.76 15.31
N VAL A 138 -8.30 12.14 16.21
CA VAL A 138 -8.08 10.69 16.24
C VAL A 138 -9.33 9.95 16.73
N PHE A 139 -9.97 10.38 17.82
CA PHE A 139 -11.22 9.77 18.32
C PHE A 139 -12.47 10.32 17.62
N SER A 140 -12.41 10.44 16.30
CA SER A 140 -13.57 10.80 15.49
C SER A 140 -14.42 9.57 15.14
N PRO A 141 -15.70 9.71 14.75
CA PRO A 141 -16.51 8.60 14.24
C PRO A 141 -15.82 7.84 13.09
N ASP A 142 -15.06 8.57 12.28
CA ASP A 142 -14.23 8.05 11.19
C ASP A 142 -13.18 7.04 11.65
N PHE A 143 -12.67 7.16 12.89
CA PHE A 143 -11.73 6.22 13.48
C PHE A 143 -12.40 4.91 13.85
N PHE A 144 -13.56 4.94 14.51
CA PHE A 144 -14.30 3.73 14.87
C PHE A 144 -14.71 2.91 13.64
N VAL A 145 -15.13 3.58 12.56
CA VAL A 145 -15.43 2.92 11.28
C VAL A 145 -14.17 2.25 10.69
N THR A 146 -13.04 2.96 10.69
CA THR A 146 -11.77 2.40 10.20
C THR A 146 -11.30 1.22 11.05
N LEU A 147 -11.42 1.33 12.38
CA LEU A 147 -11.05 0.28 13.32
C LEU A 147 -11.90 -0.97 13.12
N GLY A 148 -13.23 -0.82 13.05
CA GLY A 148 -14.15 -1.93 12.80
C GLY A 148 -13.86 -2.64 11.47
N ARG A 149 -13.58 -1.87 10.41
CA ARG A 149 -13.21 -2.45 9.12
C ARG A 149 -11.90 -3.23 9.18
N ASN A 150 -10.89 -2.69 9.85
CA ASN A 150 -9.59 -3.35 9.96
C ASN A 150 -9.66 -4.62 10.82
N LEU A 151 -10.46 -4.58 11.90
CA LEU A 151 -10.75 -5.78 12.70
C LEU A 151 -11.48 -6.84 11.87
N LEU A 152 -12.50 -6.46 11.10
CA LEU A 152 -13.23 -7.40 10.24
C LEU A 152 -12.30 -8.08 9.23
N LYS A 153 -11.44 -7.30 8.55
CA LYS A 153 -10.42 -7.83 7.64
C LYS A 153 -9.47 -8.80 8.36
N GLY A 154 -8.96 -8.39 9.53
CA GLY A 154 -8.01 -9.18 10.31
C GLY A 154 -8.61 -10.50 10.80
N VAL A 155 -9.80 -10.45 11.40
CA VAL A 155 -10.53 -11.65 11.86
C VAL A 155 -10.86 -12.57 10.69
N GLY A 156 -11.31 -12.02 9.56
CA GLY A 156 -11.58 -12.80 8.35
C GLY A 156 -10.32 -13.52 7.85
N LEU A 157 -9.19 -12.82 7.78
CA LEU A 157 -7.94 -13.38 7.31
C LEU A 157 -7.38 -14.43 8.26
N VAL A 158 -7.41 -14.18 9.57
CA VAL A 158 -6.97 -15.14 10.60
C VAL A 158 -7.86 -16.39 10.58
N SER A 159 -9.18 -16.21 10.48
CA SER A 159 -10.12 -17.34 10.41
C SER A 159 -9.87 -18.20 9.19
N LEU A 160 -9.64 -17.57 8.02
CA LEU A 160 -9.26 -18.28 6.80
C LEU A 160 -7.93 -19.02 6.98
N ALA A 161 -6.90 -18.37 7.51
CA ALA A 161 -5.60 -18.99 7.75
C ALA A 161 -5.73 -20.21 8.67
N VAL A 162 -6.45 -20.09 9.80
CA VAL A 162 -6.72 -21.20 10.71
C VAL A 162 -7.47 -22.33 10.00
N TRP A 163 -8.49 -22.02 9.20
CA TRP A 163 -9.25 -23.02 8.46
C TRP A 163 -8.36 -23.82 7.49
N VAL A 164 -7.51 -23.14 6.72
CA VAL A 164 -6.59 -23.78 5.78
C VAL A 164 -5.50 -24.58 6.53
N LEU A 165 -5.04 -24.09 7.67
CA LEU A 165 -4.01 -24.76 8.49
C LEU A 165 -4.50 -26.03 9.19
N ARG A 166 -5.82 -26.24 9.37
CA ARG A 166 -6.35 -27.44 10.03
C ARG A 166 -5.97 -28.74 9.35
N GLU A 167 -5.77 -28.73 8.05
CA GLU A 167 -5.40 -29.93 7.28
C GLU A 167 -3.89 -30.19 7.24
N VAL A 168 -3.08 -29.26 7.76
CA VAL A 168 -1.62 -29.31 7.72
C VAL A 168 -1.05 -30.41 8.64
N PRO A 169 -1.44 -30.54 9.92
CA PRO A 169 -0.85 -31.52 10.83
C PRO A 169 -0.95 -32.96 10.31
N HIS A 170 -2.10 -33.35 9.77
CA HIS A 170 -2.32 -34.69 9.21
C HIS A 170 -1.42 -35.02 8.02
N ARG A 171 -0.95 -34.00 7.29
CA ARG A 171 0.03 -34.17 6.21
C ARG A 171 1.45 -34.17 6.76
N LEU A 172 1.74 -33.38 7.79
CA LEU A 172 3.05 -33.32 8.43
C LEU A 172 3.46 -34.66 9.06
N ASP A 173 2.52 -35.37 9.68
CA ASP A 173 2.78 -36.69 10.26
C ASP A 173 3.27 -37.72 9.23
N ARG A 174 2.94 -37.53 7.94
CA ARG A 174 3.38 -38.40 6.85
C ARG A 174 4.82 -38.13 6.41
N LEU A 175 5.41 -36.98 6.72
CA LEU A 175 6.78 -36.63 6.30
C LEU A 175 7.86 -37.46 7.00
N VAL A 176 7.57 -38.06 8.16
CA VAL A 176 8.53 -38.90 8.90
C VAL A 176 8.99 -40.13 8.09
N PHE A 177 8.20 -40.55 7.10
CA PHE A 177 8.46 -41.75 6.29
C PHE A 177 8.92 -41.46 4.86
N VAL A 178 9.25 -40.20 4.53
CA VAL A 178 9.50 -39.76 3.15
C VAL A 178 10.98 -39.40 2.96
N SER A 179 11.52 -39.64 1.75
CA SER A 179 12.88 -39.23 1.38
C SER A 179 13.06 -37.70 1.47
N PRO A 180 14.29 -37.18 1.63
CA PRO A 180 14.54 -35.74 1.72
C PRO A 180 13.97 -34.92 0.55
N LEU A 181 13.96 -35.49 -0.65
CA LEU A 181 13.35 -34.87 -1.83
C LEU A 181 11.81 -34.86 -1.75
N GLY A 182 11.20 -35.94 -1.26
CA GLY A 182 9.75 -35.99 -1.06
C GLY A 182 9.27 -35.11 0.10
N VAL A 183 10.13 -34.81 1.08
CA VAL A 183 9.87 -33.81 2.12
C VAL A 183 9.70 -32.42 1.49
N ILE A 184 10.59 -32.05 0.56
CA ILE A 184 10.55 -30.74 -0.11
C ILE A 184 9.33 -30.60 -1.00
N SER A 185 8.99 -31.62 -1.79
CA SER A 185 7.79 -31.58 -2.63
C SER A 185 6.51 -31.46 -1.78
N THR A 186 6.43 -32.20 -0.67
CA THR A 186 5.28 -32.14 0.24
C THR A 186 5.17 -30.77 0.92
N LEU A 187 6.29 -30.20 1.37
CA LEU A 187 6.33 -28.84 1.94
C LEU A 187 5.95 -27.78 0.91
N HIS A 188 6.37 -27.94 -0.35
CA HIS A 188 6.01 -27.03 -1.43
C HIS A 188 4.51 -27.06 -1.73
N GLU A 189 3.92 -28.25 -1.88
CA GLU A 189 2.46 -28.39 -2.06
C GLU A 189 1.67 -27.76 -0.91
N LEU A 190 2.14 -27.98 0.32
CA LEU A 190 1.55 -27.41 1.52
C LEU A 190 1.65 -25.89 1.53
N ALA A 191 2.80 -25.35 1.14
CA ALA A 191 3.04 -23.91 1.04
C ALA A 191 2.10 -23.27 0.01
N ILE A 192 1.90 -23.88 -1.17
CA ILE A 192 0.92 -23.40 -2.16
C ILE A 192 -0.50 -23.45 -1.61
N LYS A 193 -0.88 -24.57 -0.97
CA LYS A 193 -2.22 -24.76 -0.42
C LYS A 193 -2.58 -23.74 0.66
N VAL A 194 -1.59 -23.29 1.44
CA VAL A 194 -1.76 -22.26 2.46
C VAL A 194 -1.66 -20.85 1.85
N ALA A 195 -0.58 -20.56 1.11
CA ALA A 195 -0.30 -19.23 0.60
C ALA A 195 -1.31 -18.77 -0.46
N GLY A 196 -1.78 -19.66 -1.33
CA GLY A 196 -2.68 -19.34 -2.44
C GLY A 196 -4.00 -18.70 -1.98
N PRO A 197 -4.84 -19.40 -1.18
CA PRO A 197 -6.12 -18.88 -0.71
C PRO A 197 -5.98 -17.59 0.12
N VAL A 198 -4.96 -17.50 0.98
CA VAL A 198 -4.74 -16.31 1.81
C VAL A 198 -4.31 -15.13 0.93
N THR A 199 -3.41 -15.34 -0.04
CA THR A 199 -3.02 -14.29 -1.00
C THR A 199 -4.23 -13.80 -1.80
N PHE A 200 -5.06 -14.72 -2.28
CA PHE A 200 -6.27 -14.38 -3.01
C PHE A 200 -7.24 -13.54 -2.18
N ALA A 201 -7.45 -13.90 -0.91
CA ALA A 201 -8.27 -13.13 0.01
C ALA A 201 -7.71 -11.71 0.24
N VAL A 202 -6.38 -11.57 0.42
CA VAL A 202 -5.73 -10.26 0.56
C VAL A 202 -5.91 -9.40 -0.70
N VAL A 203 -5.82 -9.99 -1.89
CA VAL A 203 -6.05 -9.26 -3.16
C VAL A 203 -7.49 -8.73 -3.23
N ILE A 204 -8.48 -9.54 -2.85
CA ILE A 204 -9.88 -9.10 -2.79
C ILE A 204 -10.05 -7.95 -1.79
N ILE A 205 -9.49 -8.10 -0.58
CA ILE A 205 -9.54 -7.07 0.46
C ILE A 205 -8.91 -5.77 -0.04
N ALA A 206 -7.77 -5.85 -0.74
CA ALA A 206 -7.09 -4.70 -1.30
C ALA A 206 -7.88 -4.02 -2.41
N LEU A 207 -8.56 -4.77 -3.27
CA LEU A 207 -9.42 -4.21 -4.31
C LEU A 207 -10.59 -3.44 -3.69
N ILE A 208 -11.25 -4.03 -2.69
CA ILE A 208 -12.37 -3.39 -1.98
C ILE A 208 -11.88 -2.13 -1.25
N ASP A 209 -10.74 -2.19 -0.56
CA ASP A 209 -10.19 -1.05 0.16
C ASP A 209 -9.73 0.07 -0.78
N LEU A 210 -9.19 -0.26 -1.96
CA LEU A 210 -8.83 0.71 -2.98
C LEU A 210 -10.07 1.46 -3.51
N LEU A 211 -11.13 0.72 -3.88
CA LEU A 211 -12.38 1.31 -4.35
C LEU A 211 -13.01 2.21 -3.28
N TYR A 212 -13.09 1.71 -2.04
CA TYR A 212 -13.60 2.47 -0.91
C TYR A 212 -12.77 3.73 -0.64
N THR A 213 -11.44 3.62 -0.66
CA THR A 213 -10.55 4.76 -0.39
C THR A 213 -10.67 5.83 -1.46
N ARG A 214 -10.76 5.44 -2.74
CA ARG A 214 -11.01 6.38 -3.84
C ARG A 214 -12.37 7.05 -3.71
N PHE A 215 -13.42 6.28 -3.46
CA PHE A 215 -14.77 6.81 -3.28
C PHE A 215 -14.85 7.80 -2.11
N ARG A 216 -14.30 7.43 -0.94
CA ARG A 216 -14.30 8.30 0.24
C ARG A 216 -13.45 9.55 0.04
N HIS A 217 -12.34 9.45 -0.69
CA HIS A 217 -11.53 10.61 -1.04
C HIS A 217 -12.30 11.57 -1.93
N GLU A 218 -12.98 11.07 -2.96
CA GLU A 218 -13.81 11.88 -3.85
C GLU A 218 -14.96 12.54 -3.09
N GLN A 219 -15.64 11.82 -2.19
CA GLN A 219 -16.67 12.38 -1.32
C GLN A 219 -16.17 13.52 -0.42
N ARG A 220 -14.93 13.42 0.07
CA ARG A 220 -14.32 14.50 0.87
C ARG A 220 -14.00 15.74 0.04
N LEU A 221 -13.84 15.60 -1.26
CA LEU A 221 -13.58 16.70 -2.19
C LEU A 221 -14.85 17.34 -2.75
N MET A 222 -16.03 16.71 -2.58
CA MET A 222 -17.30 17.26 -3.06
C MET A 222 -17.52 18.71 -2.62
N MET A 223 -18.17 19.46 -3.49
CA MET A 223 -18.32 20.90 -3.37
C MET A 223 -19.79 21.28 -3.29
N THR A 224 -20.07 22.45 -2.74
CA THR A 224 -21.41 23.06 -2.85
C THR A 224 -21.54 23.77 -4.20
N LYS A 225 -22.79 23.98 -4.65
CA LYS A 225 -23.07 24.78 -5.86
C LYS A 225 -22.43 26.17 -5.82
N GLN A 226 -22.33 26.76 -4.63
CA GLN A 226 -21.73 28.06 -4.43
C GLN A 226 -20.20 28.00 -4.57
N GLU A 227 -19.55 27.03 -3.93
CA GLU A 227 -18.10 26.79 -4.05
C GLU A 227 -17.68 26.58 -5.52
N VAL A 228 -18.44 25.81 -6.30
CA VAL A 228 -18.16 25.61 -7.74
C VAL A 228 -18.29 26.92 -8.53
N LYS A 229 -19.34 27.71 -8.27
CA LYS A 229 -19.53 29.01 -8.93
C LYS A 229 -18.40 29.98 -8.61
N ASP A 230 -17.90 29.97 -7.38
CA ASP A 230 -16.84 30.87 -6.96
C ASP A 230 -15.48 30.44 -7.54
N GLU A 231 -15.19 29.14 -7.67
CA GLU A 231 -14.01 28.64 -8.40
C GLU A 231 -14.03 28.99 -9.89
N LEU A 232 -15.21 28.89 -10.54
CA LEU A 232 -15.37 29.30 -11.94
C LEU A 232 -15.08 30.80 -12.12
N LYS A 233 -15.54 31.64 -11.18
CA LYS A 233 -15.23 33.09 -11.20
C LYS A 233 -13.75 33.39 -10.98
N GLU A 234 -13.05 32.63 -10.13
CA GLU A 234 -11.59 32.76 -9.96
C GLU A 234 -10.85 32.41 -11.26
N THR A 235 -11.32 31.36 -11.97
CA THR A 235 -10.65 30.82 -13.15
C THR A 235 -10.88 31.66 -14.41
N GLU A 236 -12.13 32.06 -14.67
CA GLU A 236 -12.50 32.88 -15.83
C GLU A 236 -12.16 34.36 -15.62
N GLY A 237 -11.84 34.73 -14.38
CA GLY A 237 -11.67 36.09 -13.90
C GLY A 237 -13.04 36.76 -13.75
N ASN A 238 -13.36 37.22 -12.54
CA ASN A 238 -14.67 37.81 -12.27
C ASN A 238 -14.99 38.91 -13.31
N PRO A 239 -16.03 38.74 -14.14
CA PRO A 239 -16.35 39.68 -15.21
C PRO A 239 -16.62 41.09 -14.67
N GLN A 240 -17.09 41.22 -13.43
CA GLN A 240 -17.23 42.51 -12.75
C GLN A 240 -15.87 43.16 -12.45
N ILE A 241 -14.87 42.38 -12.04
CA ILE A 241 -13.50 42.87 -11.80
C ILE A 241 -12.84 43.23 -13.13
N LYS A 242 -13.03 42.42 -14.18
CA LYS A 242 -12.51 42.69 -15.52
C LYS A 242 -13.17 43.95 -16.14
N ALA A 243 -14.47 44.13 -15.94
CA ALA A 243 -15.19 45.35 -16.34
C ALA A 243 -14.77 46.58 -15.52
N ALA A 244 -14.55 46.43 -14.20
CA ALA A 244 -14.05 47.51 -13.35
C ALA A 244 -12.62 47.93 -13.73
N MET A 245 -11.73 46.97 -14.05
CA MET A 245 -10.40 47.25 -14.58
C MET A 245 -10.48 47.99 -15.92
N ARG A 246 -11.37 47.56 -16.84
CA ARG A 246 -11.57 48.24 -18.13
C ARG A 246 -12.12 49.66 -17.98
N LYS A 247 -13.04 49.87 -17.04
CA LYS A 247 -13.60 51.20 -16.74
C LYS A 247 -12.53 52.14 -16.18
N ARG A 248 -11.74 51.67 -15.21
CA ARG A 248 -10.60 52.45 -14.68
C ARG A 248 -9.57 52.78 -15.77
N ALA A 249 -9.26 51.84 -16.67
CA ALA A 249 -8.35 52.08 -17.77
C ALA A 249 -8.85 53.18 -18.74
N LEU A 250 -10.16 53.22 -19.02
CA LEU A 250 -10.79 54.27 -19.81
C LEU A 250 -10.79 55.64 -19.10
N ASP A 251 -11.06 55.67 -17.79
CA ASP A 251 -11.02 56.91 -17.00
C ASP A 251 -9.60 57.50 -17.00
N TYR A 252 -8.56 56.67 -16.85
CA TYR A 252 -7.16 57.10 -16.96
C TYR A 252 -6.78 57.61 -18.34
N SER A 253 -7.26 56.99 -19.43
CA SER A 253 -6.98 57.50 -20.78
C SER A 253 -7.63 58.86 -21.02
N ASN A 254 -8.86 59.05 -20.55
CA ASN A 254 -9.59 60.31 -20.69
C ASN A 254 -8.96 61.46 -19.87
N ASP A 255 -8.48 61.18 -18.64
CA ASP A 255 -7.75 62.18 -17.83
C ASP A 255 -6.41 62.57 -18.47
N SER A 256 -5.73 61.63 -19.13
CA SER A 256 -4.48 61.90 -19.84
C SER A 256 -4.64 62.72 -21.12
N SER A 257 -5.80 62.62 -21.79
CA SER A 257 -6.15 63.46 -22.95
C SER A 257 -6.67 64.85 -22.58
N SER A 258 -7.12 65.06 -21.34
CA SER A 258 -7.59 66.35 -20.84
C SER A 258 -6.44 67.30 -20.41
N LYS A 259 -5.21 66.80 -20.30
CA LYS A 259 -4.02 67.54 -19.84
C LYS A 259 -3.03 67.90 -20.97
N ARG A 260 -3.42 67.73 -22.23
CA ARG A 260 -2.71 68.24 -23.41
C ARG A 260 -3.57 69.30 -24.09
#